data_AF-A0A9P1MLM9-F1
#
_entry.id   AF-A0A9P1MLM9-F1
#
_cell.length_a   1.000
_cell.length_b   1.000
_cell.length_c   1.000
_cell.angle_alpha   90.00
_cell.angle_beta   90.00
_cell.angle_gamma   90.00
#
_symmetry.space_group_name_H-M   'P 1'
#
loop_
_entity.id
_entity.type
_entity.pdbx_description
1 polymer ?
#
loop_
_entity_poly.entity_id
_entity_poly.type
_entity_poly.pdbx_seq_one_letter_code
_entity_poly.pdbx_strand_id
1 'polypeptide(L)'
;MVEHEDMFSKPLHCNDCSSPVVNWASLNRGALLCNDCCAIHLCLGRHISEIKILKGDNWRGKQYSLMQYLYNKSAHLVWNKSTTSLVPKINDLTDSIREQNIIMKYSQPNLSKNLNAENQDVNMQFLACVRTSHVEITLRLLSLGARTSFIDKDTGNTCLHIAAREGQDLQVELLFLFGADPNARNKNGVTPSQAAACNNHASLANRLIEMKNHLIQEIKAFVNKGNNTKTLEDDEHQVLRVYLSNQSMKDSKLLNTHLRGCNEKQFIRILQDIYDEVERRKILMDWKSLPNGKFFIEEKKTAAFLPSVASYSPTHNQYRQKLAKLSSEQFVLLILQVLKAYKRRSTLEIGRKTADDTPSYGIKAVGVRKSETDSSNIRHQHISSNNVSMSSTSFATSSGADSFIEATEKLTADIRYLVKATQNDMTAEIAESHATKIGESVFKLIKCISIEFKNERVVQLTDILWDSVALLSCKCNSPFLKSEEICAAAFDLAQATKNLLSFVNQ
;
A
#
# COMPACT_ATOMS: atom_id res chain seq x y z
N MET A 1 17.81 -10.39 -26.73
CA MET A 1 17.50 -8.96 -26.54
C MET A 1 16.59 -8.58 -27.68
N VAL A 2 15.30 -8.36 -27.44
CA VAL A 2 14.40 -7.86 -28.49
C VAL A 2 14.66 -6.37 -28.60
N GLU A 3 15.05 -5.91 -29.78
CA GLU A 3 15.26 -4.50 -30.08
C GLU A 3 13.91 -3.78 -29.94
N HIS A 4 13.76 -3.00 -28.87
CA HIS A 4 12.53 -2.29 -28.50
C HIS A 4 12.27 -1.01 -29.33
N GLU A 5 12.95 -0.82 -30.47
CA GLU A 5 12.96 0.47 -31.18
C GLU A 5 11.73 0.69 -32.09
N ASP A 6 11.01 -0.35 -32.50
CA ASP A 6 9.84 -0.25 -33.40
C ASP A 6 8.45 -0.42 -32.72
N MET A 7 8.35 -0.16 -31.42
CA MET A 7 7.20 -0.65 -30.63
C MET A 7 6.13 0.40 -30.21
N PHE A 8 6.41 1.69 -30.34
CA PHE A 8 5.43 2.76 -30.10
C PHE A 8 5.14 3.49 -31.41
N SER A 9 3.87 3.70 -31.75
CA SER A 9 3.50 4.32 -33.03
C SER A 9 3.68 5.84 -33.05
N LYS A 10 4.13 6.42 -31.93
CA LYS A 10 4.36 7.84 -31.72
C LYS A 10 5.79 8.08 -31.22
N PRO A 11 6.40 9.24 -31.54
CA PRO A 11 7.67 9.63 -30.94
C PRO A 11 7.59 9.57 -29.42
N LEU A 12 8.64 9.04 -28.81
CA LEU A 12 8.74 8.95 -27.37
C LEU A 12 9.13 10.32 -26.80
N HIS A 13 8.32 10.84 -25.89
CA HIS A 13 8.68 12.01 -25.11
C HIS A 13 8.17 11.86 -23.68
N CYS A 14 8.82 12.55 -22.75
CA CYS A 14 8.36 12.65 -21.37
C CYS A 14 7.01 13.37 -21.36
N ASN A 15 5.99 12.80 -20.71
CA ASN A 15 4.65 13.38 -20.66
C ASN A 15 4.54 14.59 -19.70
N ASP A 16 5.58 14.89 -18.93
CA ASP A 16 5.58 15.99 -17.95
C ASP A 16 6.49 17.17 -18.33
N CYS A 17 7.52 16.95 -19.15
CA CYS A 17 8.47 18.00 -19.55
C CYS A 17 8.84 17.99 -21.05
N SER A 18 8.22 17.11 -21.84
CA SER A 18 8.50 16.95 -23.28
C SER A 18 9.95 16.56 -23.63
N SER A 19 10.76 16.10 -22.67
CA SER A 19 12.10 15.57 -22.95
C SER A 19 12.03 14.43 -23.97
N PRO A 20 12.89 14.40 -25.00
CA PRO A 20 12.94 13.29 -25.96
C PRO A 20 13.57 12.02 -25.36
N VAL A 21 14.26 12.13 -24.22
CA VAL A 21 14.90 10.99 -23.55
C VAL A 21 13.98 10.48 -22.45
N VAL A 22 13.44 9.28 -22.66
CA VAL A 22 12.60 8.57 -21.69
C VAL A 22 13.18 7.20 -21.36
N ASN A 23 13.22 6.89 -20.07
CA ASN A 23 13.70 5.59 -19.56
C ASN A 23 12.64 4.88 -18.71
N TRP A 24 11.59 5.59 -18.31
CA TRP A 24 10.64 5.14 -17.30
C TRP A 24 9.21 5.28 -17.79
N ALA A 25 8.33 4.49 -17.19
CA ALA A 25 6.89 4.57 -17.37
C ALA A 25 6.19 4.60 -16.02
N SER A 26 5.17 5.43 -15.89
CA SER A 26 4.13 5.32 -14.87
C SER A 26 2.98 4.50 -15.46
N LEU A 27 2.93 3.22 -15.08
CA LEU A 27 2.05 2.22 -15.69
C LEU A 27 0.58 2.54 -15.45
N ASN A 28 0.19 2.80 -14.21
CA ASN A 28 -1.19 3.15 -13.85
C ASN A 28 -1.63 4.54 -14.38
N ARG A 29 -0.69 5.36 -14.87
CA ARG A 29 -0.97 6.66 -15.50
C ARG A 29 -0.89 6.64 -17.02
N GLY A 30 -0.35 5.57 -17.61
CA GLY A 30 -0.09 5.51 -19.05
C GLY A 30 0.89 6.57 -19.54
N ALA A 31 1.82 7.02 -18.68
CA ALA A 31 2.74 8.12 -18.95
C ALA A 31 4.22 7.65 -19.03
N LEU A 32 4.95 8.08 -20.06
CA LEU A 32 6.40 7.95 -20.19
C LEU A 32 7.12 9.12 -19.51
N LEU A 33 8.25 8.83 -18.89
CA LEU A 33 8.96 9.76 -18.03
C LEU A 33 10.46 9.77 -18.35
N CYS A 34 11.05 10.97 -18.32
CA CYS A 34 12.50 11.13 -18.20
C CYS A 34 12.96 10.83 -16.77
N ASN A 35 14.28 10.77 -16.56
CA ASN A 35 14.85 10.50 -15.24
C ASN A 35 14.41 11.52 -14.17
N ASP A 36 14.45 12.82 -14.48
CA ASP A 36 14.08 13.86 -13.50
C ASP A 36 12.61 13.81 -13.08
N CYS A 37 11.70 13.60 -14.04
CA CYS A 37 10.28 13.47 -13.75
C CYS A 37 10.01 12.16 -12.99
N CYS A 38 10.68 11.07 -13.37
CA CYS A 38 10.58 9.80 -12.65
C CYS A 38 11.01 9.93 -11.18
N ALA A 39 12.08 10.67 -10.88
CA ALA A 39 12.53 10.89 -9.50
C ALA A 39 11.43 11.52 -8.64
N ILE A 40 10.71 12.51 -9.19
CA ILE A 40 9.57 13.16 -8.52
C ILE A 40 8.39 12.18 -8.37
N HIS A 41 8.07 11.41 -9.41
CA HIS A 41 7.01 10.40 -9.33
C HIS A 41 7.26 9.35 -8.25
N LEU A 42 8.53 8.99 -8.01
CA LEU A 42 8.91 8.06 -6.95
C LEU A 42 8.63 8.64 -5.56
N CYS A 43 8.70 9.96 -5.38
CA CYS A 43 8.33 10.64 -4.14
C CYS A 43 6.81 10.66 -3.89
N LEU A 44 5.98 10.51 -4.93
CA LEU A 44 4.52 10.39 -4.79
C LEU A 44 4.11 9.02 -4.24
N GLY A 45 4.94 8.00 -4.45
CA GLY A 45 4.69 6.62 -4.03
C GLY A 45 3.81 5.82 -4.99
N ARG A 46 3.91 4.48 -4.87
CA ARG A 46 3.28 3.51 -5.79
C ARG A 46 1.76 3.65 -5.92
N HIS A 47 1.09 4.01 -4.83
CA HIS A 47 -0.36 4.27 -4.81
C HIS A 47 -0.78 5.43 -5.74
N ILE A 48 0.13 6.36 -6.05
CA ILE A 48 -0.11 7.43 -7.02
C ILE A 48 0.52 7.06 -8.36
N SER A 49 1.77 6.62 -8.40
CA SER A 49 2.49 6.32 -9.63
C SER A 49 3.28 5.03 -9.53
N GLU A 50 2.87 4.02 -10.29
CA GLU A 50 3.53 2.74 -10.38
C GLU A 50 4.61 2.77 -11.46
N ILE A 51 5.86 2.88 -11.03
CA ILE A 51 7.02 3.10 -11.91
C ILE A 51 7.62 1.79 -12.41
N LYS A 52 7.95 1.74 -13.70
CA LYS A 52 8.71 0.68 -14.36
C LYS A 52 9.77 1.25 -15.29
N ILE A 53 10.92 0.58 -15.39
CA ILE A 53 11.91 0.88 -16.44
C ILE A 53 11.42 0.36 -17.79
N LEU A 54 11.61 1.16 -18.85
CA LEU A 54 11.14 0.84 -20.20
C LEU A 54 11.94 -0.30 -20.83
N LYS A 55 13.27 -0.16 -20.84
CA LYS A 55 14.22 -1.12 -21.43
C LYS A 55 14.66 -2.15 -20.38
N GLY A 56 13.71 -2.86 -19.77
CA GLY A 56 13.96 -3.91 -18.79
C GLY A 56 13.05 -5.12 -18.96
N ASP A 57 13.37 -6.21 -18.27
CA ASP A 57 12.66 -7.50 -18.36
C ASP A 57 11.51 -7.64 -17.34
N ASN A 58 11.25 -6.62 -16.52
CA ASN A 58 10.32 -6.69 -15.39
C ASN A 58 8.84 -6.40 -15.75
N TRP A 59 8.45 -6.63 -17.01
CA TRP A 59 7.07 -6.51 -17.48
C TRP A 59 6.37 -7.87 -17.37
N ARG A 60 5.29 -7.94 -16.58
CA ARG A 60 4.53 -9.17 -16.36
C ARG A 60 3.28 -9.19 -17.22
N GLY A 61 2.87 -10.39 -17.66
CA GLY A 61 1.61 -10.59 -18.38
C GLY A 61 1.46 -9.61 -19.56
N LYS A 62 0.36 -8.84 -19.55
CA LYS A 62 0.07 -7.85 -20.60
C LYS A 62 0.39 -6.41 -20.19
N GLN A 63 1.17 -6.18 -19.13
CA GLN A 63 1.50 -4.84 -18.63
C GLN A 63 2.21 -3.95 -19.67
N TYR A 64 3.16 -4.51 -20.44
CA TYR A 64 3.83 -3.75 -21.48
C TYR A 64 2.86 -3.37 -22.61
N SER A 65 2.03 -4.31 -23.04
CA SER A 65 0.98 -4.07 -24.04
C SER A 65 -0.05 -3.04 -23.56
N LEU A 66 -0.42 -3.07 -22.28
CA LEU A 66 -1.28 -2.06 -21.66
C LEU A 66 -0.63 -0.67 -21.73
N MET A 67 0.66 -0.57 -21.35
CA MET A 67 1.40 0.69 -21.40
C MET A 67 1.47 1.25 -22.81
N GLN A 68 1.78 0.41 -23.80
CA GLN A 68 1.78 0.79 -25.22
C GLN A 68 0.41 1.28 -25.67
N TYR A 69 -0.65 0.54 -25.33
CA TYR A 69 -2.02 0.89 -25.69
C TYR A 69 -2.41 2.27 -25.12
N LEU A 70 -2.19 2.47 -23.81
CA LEU A 70 -2.52 3.72 -23.14
C LEU A 70 -1.74 4.92 -23.71
N TYR A 71 -0.45 4.75 -23.96
CA TYR A 71 0.38 5.81 -24.55
C TYR A 71 -0.07 6.16 -25.97
N ASN A 72 -0.29 5.15 -26.82
CA ASN A 72 -0.71 5.36 -28.21
C ASN A 72 -2.11 6.02 -28.29
N LYS A 73 -3.00 5.73 -27.35
CA LYS A 73 -4.31 6.39 -27.21
C LYS A 73 -4.25 7.75 -26.51
N SER A 74 -3.07 8.25 -26.15
CA SER A 74 -2.88 9.49 -25.39
C SER A 74 -3.66 9.52 -24.07
N ALA A 75 -3.82 8.38 -23.41
CA ALA A 75 -4.62 8.24 -22.20
C ALA A 75 -4.08 9.06 -21.02
N HIS A 76 -2.77 9.36 -21.00
CA HIS A 76 -2.12 10.24 -20.03
C HIS A 76 -2.69 11.67 -20.01
N LEU A 77 -3.39 12.12 -21.06
CA LEU A 77 -4.01 13.45 -21.09
C LEU A 77 -5.14 13.61 -20.07
N VAL A 78 -5.69 12.50 -19.58
CA VAL A 78 -6.71 12.50 -18.52
C VAL A 78 -6.26 13.22 -17.25
N TRP A 79 -4.95 13.27 -17.01
CA TRP A 79 -4.37 13.90 -15.82
C TRP A 79 -4.19 15.42 -15.95
N ASN A 80 -4.42 15.99 -17.15
CA ASN A 80 -4.31 17.43 -17.37
C ASN A 80 -5.58 18.14 -16.91
N LYS A 81 -5.45 19.12 -16.00
CA LYS A 81 -6.59 19.87 -15.44
C LYS A 81 -7.27 20.82 -16.43
N SER A 82 -6.51 21.35 -17.40
CA SER A 82 -7.02 22.16 -18.51
C SER A 82 -6.57 21.55 -19.81
N THR A 83 -7.51 21.30 -20.73
CA THR A 83 -7.23 20.83 -22.10
C THR A 83 -6.34 21.78 -22.91
N THR A 84 -6.12 23.01 -22.44
CA THR A 84 -5.32 24.06 -23.06
C THR A 84 -3.92 24.24 -22.46
N SER A 85 -3.56 23.57 -21.37
CA SER A 85 -2.23 23.71 -20.77
C SER A 85 -1.20 22.94 -21.60
N LEU A 86 -0.42 23.67 -22.41
CA LEU A 86 0.78 23.16 -23.07
C LEU A 86 1.69 22.47 -22.05
N VAL A 87 2.15 21.26 -22.35
CA VAL A 87 3.16 20.58 -21.52
C VAL A 87 4.41 21.47 -21.52
N PRO A 88 4.92 21.89 -20.34
CA PRO A 88 6.08 22.76 -20.28
C PRO A 88 7.30 22.06 -20.89
N LYS A 89 8.14 22.81 -21.62
CA LYS A 89 9.37 22.27 -22.20
C LYS A 89 10.43 22.15 -21.11
N ILE A 90 11.32 21.15 -21.25
CA ILE A 90 12.39 20.88 -20.27
C ILE A 90 13.25 22.10 -19.95
N ASN A 91 13.55 22.95 -20.95
CA ASN A 91 14.38 24.15 -20.78
C ASN A 91 13.72 25.23 -19.91
N ASP A 92 12.40 25.20 -19.76
CA ASP A 92 11.63 26.20 -19.04
C ASP A 92 11.39 25.81 -17.57
N LEU A 93 11.89 24.65 -17.13
CA LEU A 93 11.56 24.05 -15.83
C LEU A 93 12.76 24.00 -14.90
N THR A 94 12.72 24.79 -13.83
CA THR A 94 13.52 24.52 -12.63
C THR A 94 13.01 23.26 -11.92
N ASP A 95 13.83 22.62 -11.09
CA ASP A 95 13.44 21.41 -10.36
C ASP A 95 12.19 21.62 -9.49
N SER A 96 12.09 22.78 -8.84
CA SER A 96 10.93 23.16 -8.00
C SER A 96 9.64 23.29 -8.81
N ILE A 97 9.69 23.97 -9.97
CA ILE A 97 8.51 24.13 -10.83
C ILE A 97 8.08 22.78 -11.41
N ARG A 98 9.05 21.94 -11.80
CA ARG A 98 8.78 20.58 -12.29
C ARG A 98 8.07 19.74 -11.24
N GLU A 99 8.57 19.78 -10.00
CA GLU A 99 7.97 19.09 -8.86
C GLU A 99 6.53 19.55 -8.60
N GLN A 100 6.30 20.86 -8.50
CA GLN A 100 4.97 21.42 -8.30
C GLN A 100 4.00 21.00 -9.40
N ASN A 101 4.42 21.05 -10.67
CA ASN A 101 3.59 20.66 -11.80
C ASN A 101 3.19 19.19 -11.75
N ILE A 102 4.15 18.30 -11.48
CA ILE A 102 3.89 16.85 -11.37
C ILE A 102 2.98 16.55 -10.17
N ILE A 103 3.27 17.14 -9.00
CA ILE A 103 2.43 16.99 -7.81
C ILE A 103 1.01 17.46 -8.12
N MET A 104 0.83 18.65 -8.71
CA MET A 104 -0.50 19.17 -9.04
C MET A 104 -1.25 18.30 -10.06
N LYS A 105 -0.53 17.72 -11.03
CA LYS A 105 -1.08 16.88 -12.10
C LYS A 105 -1.59 15.54 -11.57
N TYR A 106 -0.85 14.89 -10.67
CA TYR A 106 -1.17 13.51 -10.25
C TYR A 106 -1.64 13.35 -8.80
N SER A 107 -1.36 14.30 -7.91
CA SER A 107 -1.70 14.21 -6.47
C SER A 107 -3.12 14.67 -6.15
N GLN A 108 -3.90 15.09 -7.15
CA GLN A 108 -5.32 15.38 -7.01
C GLN A 108 -6.14 14.28 -7.68
N PRO A 109 -6.30 13.12 -7.06
CA PRO A 109 -7.43 12.28 -7.43
C PRO A 109 -8.69 13.00 -6.93
N ASN A 110 -9.60 13.33 -7.84
CA ASN A 110 -11.02 13.57 -7.52
C ASN A 110 -11.70 12.30 -6.94
N LEU A 111 -10.98 11.44 -6.20
CA LEU A 111 -11.55 10.27 -5.54
C LEU A 111 -12.28 10.63 -4.23
N SER A 112 -12.23 11.87 -3.76
CA SER A 112 -12.77 12.26 -2.44
C SER A 112 -13.75 13.43 -2.40
N LYS A 113 -14.23 13.98 -3.53
CA LYS A 113 -15.30 14.98 -3.51
C LYS A 113 -16.60 14.44 -4.11
N ASN A 114 -17.61 14.36 -3.24
CA ASN A 114 -19.01 13.93 -3.39
C ASN A 114 -19.33 12.43 -3.37
N LEU A 115 -19.66 11.94 -2.17
CA LEU A 115 -20.30 10.65 -1.87
C LEU A 115 -21.80 10.64 -2.22
N ASN A 116 -22.18 11.11 -3.42
CA ASN A 116 -23.59 11.32 -3.78
C ASN A 116 -24.00 10.50 -5.03
N ALA A 117 -25.29 10.51 -5.36
CA ALA A 117 -25.94 9.77 -6.45
C ALA A 117 -25.23 9.85 -7.82
N GLU A 118 -24.49 10.94 -8.10
CA GLU A 118 -23.67 11.13 -9.31
C GLU A 118 -22.61 10.03 -9.52
N ASN A 119 -22.06 9.46 -8.44
CA ASN A 119 -21.11 8.36 -8.54
C ASN A 119 -21.76 7.05 -9.00
N GLN A 120 -23.08 6.88 -8.81
CA GLN A 120 -23.75 5.64 -9.22
C GLN A 120 -23.79 5.55 -10.76
N ASP A 121 -24.07 6.65 -11.45
CA ASP A 121 -24.09 6.69 -12.92
C ASP A 121 -22.70 6.45 -13.52
N VAL A 122 -21.66 7.08 -12.95
CA VAL A 122 -20.26 6.84 -13.35
C VAL A 122 -19.87 5.38 -13.15
N ASN A 123 -20.26 4.77 -12.03
CA ASN A 123 -19.98 3.36 -11.76
C ASN A 123 -20.74 2.42 -12.72
N MET A 124 -21.99 2.74 -13.09
CA MET A 124 -22.73 1.98 -14.08
C MET A 124 -22.10 2.08 -15.47
N GLN A 125 -21.72 3.28 -15.90
CA GLN A 125 -20.98 3.50 -17.15
C GLN A 125 -19.63 2.74 -17.14
N PHE A 126 -18.95 2.73 -16.00
CA PHE A 126 -17.71 2.00 -15.79
C PHE A 126 -17.89 0.50 -15.96
N LEU A 127 -18.92 -0.11 -15.33
CA LEU A 127 -19.20 -1.54 -15.51
C LEU A 127 -19.56 -1.90 -16.97
N ALA A 128 -20.23 -1.01 -17.70
CA ALA A 128 -20.48 -1.21 -19.12
C ALA A 128 -19.19 -1.12 -19.96
N CYS A 129 -18.32 -0.14 -19.66
CA CYS A 129 -17.09 0.10 -20.40
C CYS A 129 -16.10 -1.06 -20.30
N VAL A 130 -15.97 -1.71 -19.13
CA VAL A 130 -15.04 -2.84 -18.92
C VAL A 130 -15.41 -4.10 -19.73
N ARG A 131 -16.59 -4.13 -20.35
CA ARG A 131 -16.99 -5.18 -21.32
C ARG A 131 -16.27 -5.05 -22.66
N THR A 132 -15.74 -3.86 -22.95
CA THR A 132 -15.15 -3.48 -24.24
C THR A 132 -13.64 -3.31 -24.12
N SER A 133 -12.95 -3.23 -25.27
CA SER A 133 -11.49 -3.03 -25.34
C SER A 133 -11.06 -1.56 -25.17
N HIS A 134 -11.98 -0.64 -24.86
CA HIS A 134 -11.72 0.80 -24.69
C HIS A 134 -11.12 1.14 -23.32
N VAL A 135 -9.89 0.68 -23.09
CA VAL A 135 -9.17 0.84 -21.81
C VAL A 135 -8.92 2.31 -21.45
N GLU A 136 -8.76 3.19 -22.44
CA GLU A 136 -8.59 4.64 -22.25
C GLU A 136 -9.82 5.31 -21.62
N ILE A 137 -11.02 4.85 -21.99
CA ILE A 137 -12.28 5.33 -21.42
C ILE A 137 -12.42 4.82 -19.99
N THR A 138 -12.03 3.57 -19.74
CA THR A 138 -12.00 3.00 -18.39
C THR A 138 -11.05 3.79 -17.47
N LEU A 139 -9.85 4.14 -17.95
CA LEU A 139 -8.92 5.01 -17.22
C LEU A 139 -9.51 6.38 -16.91
N ARG A 140 -10.25 6.96 -17.87
CA ARG A 140 -10.97 8.22 -17.67
C ARG A 140 -12.03 8.11 -16.58
N LEU A 141 -12.85 7.07 -16.59
CA LEU A 141 -13.87 6.86 -15.55
C LEU A 141 -13.23 6.65 -14.17
N LEU A 142 -12.12 5.91 -14.09
CA LEU A 142 -11.34 5.76 -12.85
C LEU A 142 -10.80 7.11 -12.35
N SER A 143 -10.34 7.98 -13.25
CA SER A 143 -9.90 9.34 -12.88
C SER A 143 -11.03 10.24 -12.36
N LEU A 144 -12.27 9.96 -12.78
CA LEU A 144 -13.49 10.65 -12.34
C LEU A 144 -14.07 10.07 -11.04
N GLY A 145 -13.44 9.05 -10.46
CA GLY A 145 -13.86 8.46 -9.17
C GLY A 145 -14.64 7.16 -9.28
N ALA A 146 -14.69 6.52 -10.46
CA ALA A 146 -15.24 5.16 -10.58
C ALA A 146 -14.51 4.19 -9.64
N ARG A 147 -15.26 3.31 -8.99
CA ARG A 147 -14.74 2.40 -7.96
C ARG A 147 -14.61 0.99 -8.52
N THR A 148 -13.41 0.45 -8.46
CA THR A 148 -13.14 -0.96 -8.78
C THR A 148 -13.85 -1.94 -7.82
N SER A 149 -14.21 -1.46 -6.62
CA SER A 149 -15.01 -2.21 -5.64
C SER A 149 -16.52 -2.15 -5.87
N PHE A 150 -17.00 -1.39 -6.86
CA PHE A 150 -18.43 -1.34 -7.18
C PHE A 150 -18.91 -2.69 -7.73
N ILE A 151 -20.08 -3.11 -7.26
CA ILE A 151 -20.69 -4.39 -7.61
C ILE A 151 -22.01 -4.17 -8.36
N ASP A 152 -22.21 -4.99 -9.38
CA ASP A 152 -23.51 -5.10 -10.04
C ASP A 152 -24.56 -5.61 -9.05
N LYS A 153 -25.67 -4.89 -8.90
CA LYS A 153 -26.67 -5.18 -7.86
C LYS A 153 -27.39 -6.50 -8.10
N ASP A 154 -27.57 -6.91 -9.35
CA ASP A 154 -28.36 -8.09 -9.68
C ASP A 154 -27.52 -9.35 -9.52
N THR A 155 -26.31 -9.35 -10.07
CA THR A 155 -25.42 -10.53 -10.12
C THR A 155 -24.36 -10.55 -9.02
N GLY A 156 -24.07 -9.42 -8.39
CA GLY A 156 -22.93 -9.24 -7.48
C GLY A 156 -21.56 -9.27 -8.18
N ASN A 157 -21.53 -9.17 -9.51
CA ASN A 157 -20.27 -9.16 -10.25
C ASN A 157 -19.51 -7.85 -10.01
N THR A 158 -18.22 -7.96 -9.71
CA THR A 158 -17.28 -6.83 -9.75
C THR A 158 -16.85 -6.53 -11.19
N CYS A 159 -16.19 -5.39 -11.42
CA CYS A 159 -15.62 -5.06 -12.74
C CYS A 159 -14.67 -6.14 -13.28
N LEU A 160 -13.90 -6.82 -12.41
CA LEU A 160 -13.02 -7.93 -12.81
C LEU A 160 -13.81 -9.16 -13.27
N HIS A 161 -14.97 -9.48 -12.67
CA HIS A 161 -15.80 -10.58 -13.16
C HIS A 161 -16.28 -10.31 -14.58
N ILE A 162 -16.72 -9.07 -14.82
CA ILE A 162 -17.23 -8.65 -16.12
C ILE A 162 -16.10 -8.69 -17.16
N ALA A 163 -14.96 -8.04 -16.91
CA ALA A 163 -13.83 -8.05 -17.83
C ALA A 163 -13.29 -9.47 -18.10
N ALA A 164 -13.24 -10.32 -17.07
CA ALA A 164 -12.82 -11.73 -17.18
C ALA A 164 -13.78 -12.57 -18.03
N ARG A 165 -15.10 -12.39 -17.84
CA ARG A 165 -16.13 -13.07 -18.63
C ARG A 165 -16.06 -12.72 -20.11
N GLU A 166 -15.75 -11.46 -20.44
CA GLU A 166 -15.66 -10.97 -21.83
C GLU A 166 -14.26 -11.10 -22.43
N GLY A 167 -13.30 -11.71 -21.73
CA GLY A 167 -11.94 -11.94 -22.25
C GLY A 167 -11.09 -10.68 -22.42
N GLN A 168 -11.39 -9.61 -21.68
CA GLN A 168 -10.72 -8.31 -21.84
C GLN A 168 -9.40 -8.24 -21.05
N ASP A 169 -8.33 -8.84 -21.60
CA ASP A 169 -7.02 -8.93 -20.94
C ASP A 169 -6.47 -7.58 -20.44
N LEU A 170 -6.49 -6.54 -21.31
CA LEU A 170 -5.95 -5.23 -20.97
C LEU A 170 -6.82 -4.49 -19.92
N GLN A 171 -8.14 -4.72 -19.93
CA GLN A 171 -9.01 -4.21 -18.88
C GLN A 171 -8.66 -4.86 -17.55
N VAL A 172 -8.45 -6.18 -17.52
CA VAL A 172 -8.05 -6.89 -16.29
C VAL A 172 -6.74 -6.35 -15.72
N GLU A 173 -5.71 -6.13 -16.55
CA GLU A 173 -4.46 -5.50 -16.08
C GLU A 173 -4.70 -4.09 -15.52
N LEU A 174 -5.47 -3.23 -16.21
CA LEU A 174 -5.76 -1.88 -15.72
C LEU A 174 -6.52 -1.91 -14.39
N LEU A 175 -7.58 -2.71 -14.30
CA LEU A 175 -8.42 -2.80 -13.10
C LEU A 175 -7.61 -3.30 -11.91
N PHE A 176 -6.72 -4.27 -12.11
CA PHE A 176 -5.82 -4.75 -11.07
C PHE A 176 -4.86 -3.65 -10.56
N LEU A 177 -4.31 -2.83 -11.45
CA LEU A 177 -3.47 -1.67 -11.07
C LEU A 177 -4.24 -0.65 -10.22
N PHE A 178 -5.55 -0.54 -10.42
CA PHE A 178 -6.45 0.31 -9.63
C PHE A 178 -7.08 -0.43 -8.42
N GLY A 179 -6.46 -1.53 -7.98
CA GLY A 179 -6.79 -2.23 -6.74
C GLY A 179 -8.04 -3.10 -6.79
N ALA A 180 -8.51 -3.50 -7.97
CA ALA A 180 -9.59 -4.46 -8.08
C ALA A 180 -9.16 -5.83 -7.50
N ASP A 181 -10.01 -6.43 -6.67
CA ASP A 181 -9.69 -7.69 -5.98
C ASP A 181 -9.90 -8.92 -6.88
N PRO A 182 -8.84 -9.66 -7.26
CA PRO A 182 -8.96 -10.88 -8.05
C PRO A 182 -9.58 -12.06 -7.28
N ASN A 183 -9.74 -11.95 -5.95
CA ASN A 183 -10.37 -12.96 -5.09
C ASN A 183 -11.86 -12.71 -4.81
N ALA A 184 -12.40 -11.58 -5.27
CA ALA A 184 -13.80 -11.24 -5.03
C ALA A 184 -14.71 -12.38 -5.48
N ARG A 185 -15.76 -12.67 -4.72
CA ARG A 185 -16.79 -13.66 -5.08
C ARG A 185 -18.09 -12.93 -5.36
N ASN A 186 -18.72 -13.25 -6.50
CA ASN A 186 -20.06 -12.75 -6.80
C ASN A 186 -21.14 -13.49 -5.98
N LYS A 187 -22.43 -13.18 -6.21
CA LYS A 187 -23.54 -13.80 -5.46
C LYS A 187 -23.62 -15.33 -5.63
N ASN A 188 -23.09 -15.85 -6.72
CA ASN A 188 -23.04 -17.29 -7.00
C ASN A 188 -21.76 -17.94 -6.44
N GLY A 189 -20.94 -17.20 -5.69
CA GLY A 189 -19.67 -17.67 -5.14
C GLY A 189 -18.56 -17.81 -6.17
N VAL A 190 -18.78 -17.40 -7.43
CA VAL A 190 -17.82 -17.51 -8.54
C VAL A 190 -16.77 -16.40 -8.41
N THR A 191 -15.50 -16.70 -8.68
CA THR A 191 -14.39 -15.72 -8.75
C THR A 191 -14.16 -15.20 -10.18
N PRO A 192 -13.45 -14.07 -10.39
CA PRO A 192 -13.10 -13.61 -11.73
C PRO A 192 -12.36 -14.65 -12.57
N SER A 193 -11.41 -15.39 -11.97
CA SER A 193 -10.68 -16.45 -12.68
C SER A 193 -11.59 -17.59 -13.14
N GLN A 194 -12.57 -17.98 -12.31
CA GLN A 194 -13.58 -18.97 -12.68
C GLN A 194 -14.51 -18.43 -13.77
N ALA A 195 -14.91 -17.16 -13.71
CA ALA A 195 -15.71 -16.52 -14.76
C ALA A 195 -14.99 -16.54 -16.13
N ALA A 196 -13.69 -16.24 -16.17
CA ALA A 196 -12.88 -16.39 -17.39
C ALA A 196 -12.82 -17.84 -17.88
N ALA A 197 -12.60 -18.81 -16.97
CA ALA A 197 -12.53 -20.23 -17.33
C ALA A 197 -13.85 -20.76 -17.90
N CYS A 198 -14.99 -20.42 -17.29
CA CYS A 198 -16.32 -20.80 -17.77
C CYS A 198 -16.67 -20.23 -19.15
N ASN A 199 -16.00 -19.15 -19.57
CA ASN A 199 -16.21 -18.50 -20.87
C ASN A 199 -15.04 -18.76 -21.84
N ASN A 200 -14.28 -19.84 -21.62
CA ASN A 200 -13.19 -20.30 -22.50
C ASN A 200 -11.99 -19.32 -22.62
N HIS A 201 -11.79 -18.46 -21.63
CA HIS A 201 -10.63 -17.55 -21.56
C HIS A 201 -9.54 -18.11 -20.65
N ALA A 202 -9.01 -19.30 -20.97
CA ALA A 202 -8.07 -20.03 -20.12
C ALA A 202 -6.79 -19.24 -19.78
N SER A 203 -6.20 -18.55 -20.76
CA SER A 203 -5.01 -17.71 -20.55
C SER A 203 -5.26 -16.58 -19.55
N LEU A 204 -6.43 -15.93 -19.65
CA LEU A 204 -6.83 -14.86 -18.73
C LEU A 204 -7.17 -15.40 -17.34
N ALA A 205 -7.79 -16.58 -17.26
CA ALA A 205 -8.04 -17.27 -15.99
C ALA A 205 -6.74 -17.54 -15.24
N ASN A 206 -5.72 -18.05 -15.93
CA ASN A 206 -4.38 -18.25 -15.37
C ASN A 206 -3.75 -16.93 -14.93
N ARG A 207 -3.85 -15.87 -15.75
CA ARG A 207 -3.35 -14.55 -15.39
C ARG A 207 -4.01 -13.99 -14.12
N LEU A 208 -5.32 -14.19 -13.94
CA LEU A 208 -6.04 -13.79 -12.72
C LEU A 208 -5.59 -14.60 -11.49
N ILE A 209 -5.22 -15.88 -11.66
CA ILE A 209 -4.65 -16.71 -10.60
C ILE A 209 -3.24 -16.23 -10.21
N GLU A 210 -2.43 -15.78 -11.18
CA GLU A 210 -1.16 -15.11 -10.91
C GLU A 210 -1.37 -13.82 -10.13
N MET A 211 -2.31 -12.96 -10.57
CA MET A 211 -2.64 -11.70 -9.91
C MET A 211 -3.08 -11.89 -8.45
N LYS A 212 -3.88 -12.94 -8.18
CA LYS A 212 -4.26 -13.34 -6.83
C LYS A 212 -3.06 -13.56 -5.90
N ASN A 213 -1.98 -14.13 -6.43
CA ASN A 213 -0.78 -14.46 -5.65
C ASN A 213 0.38 -13.47 -5.90
N HIS A 214 0.11 -12.35 -6.58
CA HIS A 214 1.12 -11.43 -7.10
C HIS A 214 2.11 -10.96 -6.04
N LEU A 215 1.62 -10.49 -4.88
CA LEU A 215 2.48 -10.02 -3.78
C LEU A 215 3.49 -11.10 -3.37
N ILE A 216 3.03 -12.32 -3.18
CA ILE A 216 3.87 -13.45 -2.74
C ILE A 216 4.83 -13.88 -3.85
N GLN A 217 4.39 -13.91 -5.10
CA GLN A 217 5.24 -14.26 -6.23
C GLN A 217 6.37 -13.24 -6.40
N GLU A 218 6.07 -11.95 -6.32
CA GLU A 218 7.07 -10.89 -6.48
C GLU A 218 8.06 -10.83 -5.31
N ILE A 219 7.58 -11.06 -4.08
CA ILE A 219 8.44 -11.19 -2.90
C ILE A 219 9.37 -12.41 -3.04
N LYS A 220 8.87 -13.57 -3.50
CA LYS A 220 9.69 -14.76 -3.75
C LYS A 220 10.70 -14.54 -4.87
N ALA A 221 10.28 -13.93 -5.98
CA ALA A 221 11.13 -13.65 -7.12
C ALA A 221 12.31 -12.73 -6.75
N PHE A 222 12.07 -11.74 -5.89
CA PHE A 222 13.12 -10.84 -5.39
C PHE A 222 14.22 -11.58 -4.63
N VAL A 223 13.86 -12.54 -3.77
CA VAL A 223 14.84 -13.36 -3.05
C VAL A 223 15.61 -14.27 -4.01
N ASN A 224 14.94 -14.86 -4.99
CA ASN A 224 15.57 -15.78 -5.95
C ASN A 224 16.53 -15.09 -6.92
N LYS A 225 16.22 -13.88 -7.40
CA LYS A 225 17.12 -13.13 -8.32
C LYS A 225 18.46 -12.77 -7.66
N GLY A 226 18.55 -12.76 -6.33
CA GLY A 226 19.81 -12.56 -5.59
C GLY A 226 20.72 -13.81 -5.50
N ASN A 227 20.21 -14.99 -5.85
CA ASN A 227 20.92 -16.27 -5.78
C ASN A 227 20.96 -16.93 -7.16
N ASN A 228 22.15 -17.00 -7.79
CA ASN A 228 22.38 -17.77 -9.03
C ASN A 228 22.39 -19.30 -8.79
N THR A 229 21.41 -19.84 -8.07
CA THR A 229 21.23 -21.30 -7.94
C THR A 229 19.77 -21.72 -8.09
N LYS A 230 19.61 -22.65 -9.02
CA LYS A 230 18.48 -23.51 -9.41
C LYS A 230 17.23 -23.49 -8.52
N THR A 231 16.10 -23.28 -9.21
CA THR A 231 14.76 -23.87 -9.00
C THR A 231 14.32 -24.14 -7.55
N LEU A 232 13.33 -23.35 -7.12
CA LEU A 232 12.46 -23.65 -5.97
C LEU A 232 11.58 -24.89 -6.26
N GLU A 233 12.17 -26.08 -6.20
CA GLU A 233 11.44 -27.31 -5.91
C GLU A 233 12.17 -28.04 -4.78
N ASP A 234 11.41 -28.28 -3.73
CA ASP A 234 11.63 -29.11 -2.54
C ASP A 234 12.66 -28.73 -1.44
N ASP A 235 12.17 -29.00 -0.23
CA ASP A 235 12.80 -29.17 1.09
C ASP A 235 13.01 -28.03 2.10
N GLU A 236 12.79 -28.42 3.35
CA GLU A 236 12.36 -27.63 4.50
C GLU A 236 13.47 -27.34 5.53
N HIS A 237 13.30 -26.21 6.23
CA HIS A 237 13.68 -25.94 7.64
C HIS A 237 15.16 -25.75 8.06
N GLN A 238 15.56 -24.49 8.38
CA GLN A 238 16.13 -24.07 9.69
C GLN A 238 16.56 -22.60 9.79
N VAL A 239 16.54 -21.79 8.73
CA VAL A 239 17.16 -20.46 8.72
C VAL A 239 16.43 -19.40 9.57
N LEU A 240 15.11 -19.54 9.70
CA LEU A 240 14.29 -18.49 10.27
C LEU A 240 14.30 -18.43 11.78
N ARG A 241 14.91 -19.42 12.43
CA ARG A 241 15.23 -19.58 13.86
C ARG A 241 15.99 -18.43 14.55
N VAL A 242 16.66 -17.66 13.71
CA VAL A 242 17.95 -17.07 14.01
C VAL A 242 17.90 -15.58 13.83
N TYR A 243 17.42 -15.11 12.70
CA TYR A 243 18.00 -13.87 12.20
C TYR A 243 17.45 -12.57 12.79
N LEU A 244 16.24 -12.58 13.34
CA LEU A 244 15.50 -11.35 13.61
C LEU A 244 15.45 -11.00 15.08
N SER A 245 16.62 -11.03 15.71
CA SER A 245 16.72 -11.60 17.04
C SER A 245 17.67 -10.99 18.06
N ASN A 246 18.53 -10.15 17.54
CA ASN A 246 19.88 -9.86 17.94
C ASN A 246 20.57 -9.77 16.58
N GLN A 247 21.72 -9.14 16.50
CA GLN A 247 22.73 -9.55 15.52
C GLN A 247 23.24 -10.99 15.85
N SER A 248 22.35 -11.88 16.33
CA SER A 248 22.47 -13.22 16.93
C SER A 248 21.08 -13.88 16.99
N MET A 249 20.92 -15.12 17.49
CA MET A 249 19.81 -16.03 17.16
C MET A 249 18.51 -16.03 18.01
N LYS A 250 18.25 -15.06 18.91
CA LYS A 250 17.13 -15.06 19.90
C LYS A 250 15.70 -14.53 19.49
N ASP A 251 15.41 -13.26 19.14
CA ASP A 251 14.05 -12.72 18.74
C ASP A 251 13.35 -13.24 17.44
N SER A 252 13.85 -14.23 16.73
CA SER A 252 13.13 -14.95 15.67
C SER A 252 11.89 -15.64 16.23
N LYS A 253 12.01 -16.16 17.46
CA LYS A 253 10.87 -16.73 18.17
C LYS A 253 9.84 -15.64 18.46
N LEU A 254 10.27 -14.45 18.87
CA LEU A 254 9.38 -13.31 19.18
C LEU A 254 8.65 -12.83 17.92
N LEU A 255 9.35 -12.62 16.81
CA LEU A 255 8.72 -12.26 15.54
C LEU A 255 7.78 -13.36 15.04
N ASN A 256 8.15 -14.64 15.15
CA ASN A 256 7.22 -15.74 14.85
C ASN A 256 5.98 -15.72 15.77
N THR A 257 6.12 -15.35 17.05
CA THR A 257 4.99 -15.21 17.98
C THR A 257 4.08 -14.05 17.57
N HIS A 258 4.64 -12.89 17.23
CA HIS A 258 3.84 -11.76 16.73
C HIS A 258 3.16 -12.07 15.38
N LEU A 259 3.86 -12.73 14.45
CA LEU A 259 3.29 -13.20 13.18
C LEU A 259 2.23 -14.30 13.38
N ARG A 260 2.21 -15.01 14.51
CA ARG A 260 1.13 -15.94 14.87
C ARG A 260 -0.05 -15.22 15.52
N GLY A 261 0.22 -14.21 16.33
CA GLY A 261 -0.81 -13.43 17.02
C GLY A 261 -1.52 -12.40 16.14
N CYS A 262 -0.93 -11.99 15.02
CA CYS A 262 -1.56 -11.01 14.14
C CYS A 262 -2.73 -11.61 13.35
N ASN A 263 -3.83 -10.88 13.27
CA ASN A 263 -4.99 -11.28 12.49
C ASN A 263 -4.70 -11.22 10.98
N GLU A 264 -5.65 -11.68 10.17
CA GLU A 264 -5.48 -11.74 8.71
C GLU A 264 -5.27 -10.36 8.09
N LYS A 265 -6.08 -9.36 8.47
CA LYS A 265 -5.98 -7.98 7.96
C LYS A 265 -4.62 -7.36 8.25
N GLN A 266 -4.12 -7.52 9.48
CA GLN A 266 -2.81 -7.03 9.90
C GLN A 266 -1.69 -7.70 9.09
N PHE A 267 -1.80 -9.00 8.85
CA PHE A 267 -0.78 -9.74 8.11
C PHE A 267 -0.76 -9.39 6.62
N ILE A 268 -1.92 -9.21 5.99
CA ILE A 268 -2.02 -8.72 4.61
C ILE A 268 -1.36 -7.35 4.50
N ARG A 269 -1.57 -6.47 5.47
CA ARG A 269 -0.92 -5.15 5.52
C ARG A 269 0.60 -5.25 5.61
N ILE A 270 1.13 -6.10 6.50
CA ILE A 270 2.57 -6.39 6.58
C ILE A 270 3.12 -6.91 5.24
N LEU A 271 2.39 -7.81 4.57
CA LEU A 271 2.77 -8.32 3.25
C LEU A 271 2.83 -7.20 2.19
N GLN A 272 1.85 -6.29 2.21
CA GLN A 272 1.82 -5.13 1.30
C GLN A 272 3.00 -4.18 1.56
N ASP A 273 3.34 -3.91 2.82
CA ASP A 273 4.48 -3.05 3.17
C ASP A 273 5.82 -3.65 2.72
N ILE A 274 6.00 -4.96 2.92
CA ILE A 274 7.19 -5.68 2.45
C ILE A 274 7.25 -5.67 0.92
N TYR A 275 6.12 -5.89 0.26
CA TYR A 275 6.04 -5.84 -1.19
C TYR A 275 6.42 -4.45 -1.73
N ASP A 276 5.90 -3.37 -1.14
CA ASP A 276 6.26 -2.01 -1.52
C ASP A 276 7.77 -1.77 -1.40
N GLU A 277 8.40 -2.24 -0.31
CA GLU A 277 9.85 -2.12 -0.12
C GLU A 277 10.64 -2.98 -1.13
N VAL A 278 10.16 -4.18 -1.47
CA VAL A 278 10.74 -5.00 -2.54
C VAL A 278 10.74 -4.22 -3.86
N GLU A 279 9.61 -3.63 -4.24
CA GLU A 279 9.51 -2.85 -5.47
C GLU A 279 10.40 -1.62 -5.45
N ARG A 280 10.49 -0.91 -4.32
CA ARG A 280 11.43 0.22 -4.15
C ARG A 280 12.88 -0.21 -4.37
N ARG A 281 13.30 -1.35 -3.80
CA ARG A 281 14.66 -1.88 -3.97
C ARG A 281 14.94 -2.32 -5.40
N LYS A 282 13.95 -2.91 -6.11
CA LYS A 282 14.06 -3.23 -7.55
C LYS A 282 14.26 -1.95 -8.38
N ILE A 283 13.48 -0.90 -8.12
CA ILE A 283 13.63 0.39 -8.80
C ILE A 283 15.04 0.98 -8.56
N LEU A 284 15.61 0.85 -7.36
CA LEU A 284 17.01 1.26 -7.13
C LEU A 284 18.02 0.44 -7.94
N MET A 285 17.77 -0.85 -8.17
CA MET A 285 18.61 -1.67 -9.06
C MET A 285 18.48 -1.20 -10.51
N ASP A 286 17.26 -0.89 -10.96
CA ASP A 286 17.01 -0.34 -12.29
C ASP A 286 17.74 1.00 -12.48
N TRP A 287 17.70 1.89 -11.49
CA TRP A 287 18.48 3.12 -11.50
C TRP A 287 19.97 2.84 -11.65
N LYS A 288 20.54 1.94 -10.84
CA LYS A 288 21.98 1.58 -10.93
C LYS A 288 22.39 1.04 -12.30
N SER A 289 21.46 0.45 -13.05
CA SER A 289 21.73 -0.05 -14.40
C SER A 289 21.85 1.05 -15.45
N LEU A 290 21.34 2.27 -15.18
CA LEU A 290 21.41 3.40 -16.10
C LEU A 290 22.75 4.16 -15.98
N PRO A 291 23.30 4.70 -17.08
CA PRO A 291 24.60 5.39 -17.09
C PRO A 291 24.76 6.49 -16.05
N ASN A 292 23.69 7.28 -15.81
CA ASN A 292 23.69 8.38 -14.84
C ASN A 292 22.92 8.05 -13.55
N GLY A 293 22.51 6.80 -13.34
CA GLY A 293 21.58 6.50 -12.26
C GLY A 293 22.18 6.62 -10.86
N LYS A 294 23.49 6.45 -10.70
CA LYS A 294 24.19 6.68 -9.42
C LYS A 294 24.01 8.12 -8.91
N PHE A 295 24.11 9.10 -9.81
CA PHE A 295 23.84 10.52 -9.49
C PHE A 295 22.42 10.73 -8.94
N PHE A 296 21.40 10.11 -9.55
CA PHE A 296 20.02 10.24 -9.07
C PHE A 296 19.81 9.61 -7.69
N ILE A 297 20.52 8.53 -7.38
CA ILE A 297 20.43 7.86 -6.08
C ILE A 297 21.13 8.69 -4.99
N GLU A 298 22.34 9.17 -5.25
CA GLU A 298 23.19 9.80 -4.24
C GLU A 298 22.89 11.29 -4.07
N GLU A 299 22.88 12.05 -5.16
CA GLU A 299 22.73 13.52 -5.13
C GLU A 299 21.27 13.95 -5.04
N LYS A 300 20.38 13.29 -5.79
CA LYS A 300 18.93 13.58 -5.77
C LYS A 300 18.18 12.80 -4.68
N LYS A 301 18.84 11.91 -3.94
CA LYS A 301 18.26 11.05 -2.90
C LYS A 301 16.99 10.30 -3.37
N THR A 302 16.96 9.92 -4.65
CA THR A 302 15.76 9.34 -5.27
C THR A 302 15.40 8.01 -4.64
N ALA A 303 14.13 7.86 -4.22
CA ALA A 303 13.59 6.63 -3.65
C ALA A 303 14.37 6.09 -2.43
N ALA A 304 14.92 6.95 -1.57
CA ALA A 304 15.70 6.54 -0.40
C ALA A 304 14.92 5.63 0.58
N PHE A 305 13.62 5.87 0.74
CA PHE A 305 12.70 5.08 1.56
C PHE A 305 11.28 5.14 0.98
N LEU A 306 10.34 4.37 1.54
CA LEU A 306 8.94 4.38 1.08
C LEU A 306 8.25 5.72 1.35
N PRO A 307 7.60 6.34 0.35
CA PRO A 307 6.82 7.54 0.57
C PRO A 307 5.64 7.34 1.52
N SER A 308 5.31 8.42 2.23
CA SER A 308 4.15 8.48 3.10
C SER A 308 2.86 8.32 2.30
N VAL A 309 1.93 7.51 2.79
CA VAL A 309 0.58 7.36 2.24
C VAL A 309 -0.37 8.11 3.17
N ALA A 310 -1.11 9.07 2.62
CA ALA A 310 -1.97 9.98 3.41
C ALA A 310 -3.08 9.26 4.18
N SER A 311 -3.57 8.12 3.69
CA SER A 311 -4.59 7.31 4.37
C SER A 311 -4.04 6.42 5.48
N TYR A 312 -2.71 6.34 5.64
CA TYR A 312 -2.07 5.54 6.67
C TYR A 312 -1.72 6.39 7.88
N SER A 313 -1.79 5.77 9.06
CA SER A 313 -1.35 6.46 10.27
C SER A 313 0.15 6.82 10.18
N PRO A 314 0.55 7.91 10.84
CA PRO A 314 1.93 8.33 11.08
C PRO A 314 2.88 7.19 11.44
N THR A 315 2.51 6.43 12.47
CA THR A 315 3.31 5.30 12.97
C THR A 315 3.46 4.23 11.90
N HIS A 316 2.41 3.97 11.12
CA HIS A 316 2.48 3.00 10.03
C HIS A 316 3.43 3.46 8.92
N ASN A 317 3.36 4.73 8.50
CA ASN A 317 4.29 5.29 7.54
C ASN A 317 5.74 5.24 8.06
N GLN A 318 5.96 5.55 9.35
CA GLN A 318 7.28 5.43 9.97
C GLN A 318 7.83 4.00 9.90
N TYR A 319 7.01 2.98 10.17
CA TYR A 319 7.45 1.58 10.07
C TYR A 319 7.79 1.18 8.63
N ARG A 320 6.98 1.59 7.65
CA ARG A 320 7.26 1.38 6.23
C ARG A 320 8.61 1.98 5.83
N GLN A 321 8.89 3.20 6.27
CA GLN A 321 10.16 3.88 6.01
C GLN A 321 11.35 3.20 6.69
N LYS A 322 11.16 2.65 7.90
CA LYS A 322 12.20 1.90 8.63
C LYS A 322 12.65 0.63 7.90
N LEU A 323 11.84 0.04 7.02
CA LEU A 323 12.25 -1.10 6.20
C LEU A 323 13.49 -0.80 5.33
N ALA A 324 13.66 0.46 4.91
CA ALA A 324 14.82 0.90 4.14
C ALA A 324 16.14 0.84 4.93
N LYS A 325 16.08 0.88 6.28
CA LYS A 325 17.27 0.79 7.15
C LYS A 325 17.82 -0.63 7.28
N LEU A 326 17.04 -1.64 6.88
CA LEU A 326 17.48 -3.04 6.93
C LEU A 326 18.54 -3.29 5.86
N SER A 327 19.64 -3.94 6.24
CA SER A 327 20.61 -4.45 5.26
C SER A 327 19.95 -5.41 4.28
N SER A 328 20.57 -5.67 3.13
CA SER A 328 20.06 -6.66 2.16
C SER A 328 19.82 -8.02 2.81
N GLU A 329 20.74 -8.47 3.66
CA GLU A 329 20.61 -9.73 4.38
C GLU A 329 19.43 -9.71 5.36
N GLN A 330 19.35 -8.69 6.22
CA GLN A 330 18.26 -8.54 7.20
C GLN A 330 16.88 -8.52 6.53
N PHE A 331 16.76 -7.81 5.39
CA PHE A 331 15.51 -7.69 4.67
C PHE A 331 15.08 -9.03 4.02
N VAL A 332 16.02 -9.77 3.43
CA VAL A 332 15.75 -11.12 2.90
C VAL A 332 15.25 -12.05 4.01
N LEU A 333 15.81 -11.94 5.22
CA LEU A 333 15.41 -12.81 6.32
C LEU A 333 14.05 -12.46 6.90
N LEU A 334 13.67 -11.17 6.91
CA LEU A 334 12.29 -10.74 7.16
C LEU A 334 11.33 -11.36 6.14
N ILE A 335 11.64 -11.26 4.85
CA ILE A 335 10.84 -11.83 3.77
C ILE A 335 10.61 -13.33 4.00
N LEU A 336 11.67 -14.08 4.27
CA LEU A 336 11.56 -15.52 4.49
C LEU A 336 10.62 -15.85 5.67
N GLN A 337 10.62 -15.04 6.75
CA GLN A 337 9.78 -15.28 7.92
C GLN A 337 8.30 -15.08 7.60
N VAL A 338 8.01 -14.01 6.88
CA VAL A 338 6.66 -13.69 6.45
C VAL A 338 6.16 -14.72 5.43
N LEU A 339 6.99 -15.17 4.48
CA LEU A 339 6.64 -16.24 3.55
C LEU A 339 6.32 -17.57 4.29
N LYS A 340 7.08 -17.90 5.34
CA LYS A 340 6.79 -19.08 6.18
C LYS A 340 5.47 -18.93 6.94
N ALA A 341 5.19 -17.75 7.50
CA ALA A 341 3.92 -17.47 8.15
C ALA A 341 2.74 -17.54 7.18
N TYR A 342 2.92 -17.06 5.94
CA TYR A 342 1.95 -17.17 4.87
C TYR A 342 1.64 -18.64 4.52
N LYS A 343 2.67 -19.48 4.28
CA LYS A 343 2.50 -20.92 3.98
C LYS A 343 1.65 -21.62 5.05
N ARG A 344 1.93 -21.36 6.32
CA ARG A 344 1.18 -21.94 7.46
C ARG A 344 -0.29 -21.54 7.46
N ARG A 345 -0.59 -20.27 7.15
CA ARG A 345 -1.97 -19.76 7.09
C ARG A 345 -2.73 -20.36 5.91
N SER A 346 -2.08 -20.48 4.74
CA SER A 346 -2.68 -21.13 3.58
C SER A 346 -3.00 -22.61 3.81
N THR A 347 -2.16 -23.36 4.53
CA THR A 347 -2.44 -24.78 4.85
C THR A 347 -3.61 -24.94 5.82
N LEU A 348 -3.78 -24.00 6.76
CA LEU A 348 -4.92 -24.01 7.70
C LEU A 348 -6.25 -23.68 7.00
N GLU A 349 -6.23 -22.78 6.01
CA GLU A 349 -7.40 -22.50 5.19
C GLU A 349 -7.84 -23.71 4.35
N ILE A 350 -6.90 -24.46 3.78
CA ILE A 350 -7.20 -25.66 3.00
C ILE A 350 -7.87 -26.71 3.91
N GLY A 351 -7.36 -26.92 5.12
CA GLY A 351 -7.95 -27.85 6.10
C GLY A 351 -9.34 -27.46 6.60
N ARG A 352 -9.67 -26.15 6.63
CA ARG A 352 -11.03 -25.67 6.93
C ARG A 352 -12.00 -25.85 5.75
N LYS A 353 -11.55 -25.51 4.54
CA LYS A 353 -12.37 -25.67 3.31
C LYS A 353 -12.72 -27.14 3.06
N THR A 354 -11.81 -28.09 3.30
CA THR A 354 -12.12 -29.53 3.17
C THR A 354 -13.09 -30.07 4.22
N ALA A 355 -13.29 -29.36 5.34
CA ALA A 355 -14.23 -29.75 6.39
C ALA A 355 -15.64 -29.18 6.17
N ASP A 356 -15.76 -28.00 5.57
CA ASP A 356 -17.04 -27.35 5.24
C ASP A 356 -17.54 -27.66 3.81
N ASP A 357 -16.66 -28.06 2.89
CA ASP A 357 -16.99 -28.41 1.50
C ASP A 357 -17.23 -29.92 1.30
N THR A 358 -17.99 -30.61 2.17
CA THR A 358 -18.71 -31.82 1.71
C THR A 358 -19.94 -31.35 0.93
N PRO A 359 -19.93 -31.38 -0.41
CA PRO A 359 -21.06 -30.90 -1.18
C PRO A 359 -22.04 -32.07 -1.32
N SER A 360 -23.29 -31.89 -0.87
CA SER A 360 -24.37 -32.83 -1.19
C SER A 360 -24.75 -32.71 -2.68
N TYR A 361 -23.89 -33.19 -3.57
CA TYR A 361 -24.30 -33.48 -4.95
C TYR A 361 -24.90 -34.88 -4.97
N GLY A 362 -26.24 -34.93 -5.02
CA GLY A 362 -26.99 -36.15 -5.30
C GLY A 362 -26.71 -36.63 -6.72
N ILE A 363 -25.77 -37.57 -6.86
CA ILE A 363 -25.67 -38.42 -8.05
C ILE A 363 -26.51 -39.67 -7.76
N LYS A 364 -27.66 -39.78 -8.44
CA LYS A 364 -28.41 -41.04 -8.53
C LYS A 364 -27.58 -42.02 -9.35
N ALA A 365 -27.16 -43.12 -8.74
CA ALA A 365 -26.78 -44.35 -9.43
C ALA A 365 -27.33 -45.57 -8.69
N VAL A 366 -27.69 -46.55 -9.50
CA VAL A 366 -28.54 -47.73 -9.27
C VAL A 366 -28.03 -48.65 -8.15
N GLY A 367 -28.98 -49.23 -7.41
CA GLY A 367 -28.74 -49.82 -6.09
C GLY A 367 -28.16 -51.24 -6.04
N VAL A 368 -27.64 -51.56 -4.86
CA VAL A 368 -27.63 -52.89 -4.24
C VAL A 368 -27.86 -52.70 -2.74
N ARG A 369 -28.82 -53.44 -2.18
CA ARG A 369 -29.22 -53.45 -0.76
C ARG A 369 -28.21 -54.20 0.11
N LYS A 370 -28.02 -53.73 1.36
CA LYS A 370 -27.83 -54.47 2.64
C LYS A 370 -27.53 -53.41 3.73
N SER A 371 -28.47 -53.01 4.59
CA SER A 371 -28.98 -53.61 5.84
C SER A 371 -28.04 -53.47 7.06
N GLU A 372 -28.61 -52.87 8.13
CA GLU A 372 -28.24 -52.97 9.57
C GLU A 372 -27.02 -52.13 10.03
N THR A 373 -26.97 -51.47 11.20
CA THR A 373 -27.81 -51.35 12.40
C THR A 373 -27.34 -50.16 13.26
N ASP A 374 -28.27 -49.66 14.09
CA ASP A 374 -28.16 -48.83 15.30
C ASP A 374 -26.79 -48.57 15.95
N SER A 375 -26.62 -47.35 16.48
CA SER A 375 -26.42 -47.13 17.93
C SER A 375 -26.30 -45.63 18.27
N SER A 376 -27.23 -45.22 19.13
CA SER A 376 -27.26 -44.01 19.95
C SER A 376 -25.96 -43.69 20.70
N ASN A 377 -25.66 -42.40 20.90
CA ASN A 377 -25.43 -41.90 22.26
C ASN A 377 -25.53 -40.38 22.39
N ILE A 378 -26.41 -40.00 23.31
CA ILE A 378 -26.73 -38.66 23.80
C ILE A 378 -25.73 -38.29 24.90
N ARG A 379 -25.29 -37.03 24.97
CA ARG A 379 -25.03 -36.38 26.26
C ARG A 379 -25.18 -34.86 26.20
N HIS A 380 -26.23 -34.39 26.87
CA HIS A 380 -26.44 -33.01 27.32
C HIS A 380 -25.46 -32.63 28.45
N GLN A 381 -25.13 -31.34 28.55
CA GLN A 381 -25.06 -30.50 29.77
C GLN A 381 -24.17 -29.29 29.48
N HIS A 382 -24.34 -28.10 30.04
CA HIS A 382 -25.46 -27.34 30.60
C HIS A 382 -24.90 -25.91 30.75
N ILE A 383 -25.79 -24.92 30.67
CA ILE A 383 -25.53 -23.48 30.79
C ILE A 383 -25.23 -23.10 32.25
N SER A 384 -24.32 -22.16 32.47
CA SER A 384 -24.37 -21.27 33.65
C SER A 384 -23.75 -19.91 33.35
N SER A 385 -24.62 -18.92 33.26
CA SER A 385 -24.41 -17.48 33.26
C SER A 385 -24.03 -16.98 34.67
N ASN A 386 -23.15 -15.98 34.76
CA ASN A 386 -23.00 -15.16 35.97
C ASN A 386 -22.73 -13.70 35.59
N ASN A 387 -23.66 -12.84 36.01
CA ASN A 387 -23.56 -11.39 36.08
C ASN A 387 -22.64 -10.99 37.24
N VAL A 388 -21.86 -9.91 37.08
CA VAL A 388 -21.29 -9.16 38.21
C VAL A 388 -21.54 -7.67 38.02
N SER A 389 -21.97 -7.08 39.12
CA SER A 389 -22.58 -5.78 39.37
C SER A 389 -21.63 -4.58 39.35
N MET A 390 -22.21 -3.42 39.06
CA MET A 390 -21.67 -2.07 39.27
C MET A 390 -21.30 -1.80 40.74
N SER A 391 -20.17 -1.15 40.97
CA SER A 391 -19.89 -0.36 42.18
C SER A 391 -19.13 0.90 41.81
N SER A 392 -19.70 2.05 42.21
CA SER A 392 -19.16 3.40 42.10
C SER A 392 -18.22 3.74 43.25
N THR A 393 -16.99 4.19 42.97
CA THR A 393 -16.14 4.93 43.94
C THR A 393 -15.09 5.81 43.24
N SER A 394 -15.26 7.13 43.40
CA SER A 394 -14.28 8.21 43.65
C SER A 394 -13.00 8.41 42.81
N PHE A 395 -12.83 9.68 42.43
CA PHE A 395 -11.74 10.36 41.72
C PHE A 395 -10.35 10.34 42.43
N ALA A 396 -9.30 10.45 41.60
CA ALA A 396 -7.93 10.95 41.84
C ALA A 396 -6.87 10.06 42.55
N THR A 397 -5.87 9.62 41.77
CA THR A 397 -4.48 9.51 42.24
C THR A 397 -3.66 10.63 41.60
N SER A 398 -3.13 11.55 42.42
CA SER A 398 -2.39 12.76 41.99
C SER A 398 -1.19 12.50 41.07
N SER A 399 -0.55 11.33 41.12
CA SER A 399 0.69 11.08 40.36
C SER A 399 0.49 10.97 38.84
N GLY A 400 -0.72 10.63 38.37
CA GLY A 400 -1.00 10.47 36.94
C GLY A 400 -1.19 11.81 36.22
N ALA A 401 -1.84 12.76 36.88
CA ALA A 401 -2.05 14.12 36.37
C ALA A 401 -0.73 14.90 36.32
N ASP A 402 0.10 14.80 37.36
CA ASP A 402 1.42 15.45 37.42
C ASP A 402 2.34 14.95 36.30
N SER A 403 2.35 13.63 36.04
CA SER A 403 3.14 13.02 34.96
C SER A 403 2.65 13.43 33.55
N PHE A 404 1.34 13.66 33.39
CA PHE A 404 0.76 14.15 32.14
C PHE A 404 1.12 15.61 31.87
N ILE A 405 1.06 16.46 32.91
CA ILE A 405 1.46 17.86 32.83
C ILE A 405 2.95 17.97 32.49
N GLU A 406 3.82 17.22 33.19
CA GLU A 406 5.26 17.20 32.92
C GLU A 406 5.57 16.78 31.47
N ALA A 407 4.90 15.75 30.96
CA ALA A 407 5.05 15.32 29.57
C ALA A 407 4.63 16.40 28.57
N THR A 408 3.57 17.17 28.90
CA THR A 408 3.08 18.26 28.06
C THR A 408 4.03 19.46 28.04
N GLU A 409 4.59 19.82 29.19
CA GLU A 409 5.61 20.87 29.30
C GLU A 409 6.88 20.50 28.54
N LYS A 410 7.32 19.24 28.66
CA LYS A 410 8.49 18.73 27.94
C LYS A 410 8.31 18.80 26.43
N LEU A 411 7.15 18.36 25.92
CA LEU A 411 6.80 18.48 24.51
C LEU A 411 6.79 19.95 24.04
N THR A 412 6.20 20.84 24.85
CA THR A 412 6.16 22.27 24.53
C THR A 412 7.57 22.89 24.45
N ALA A 413 8.48 22.48 25.35
CA ALA A 413 9.87 22.92 25.32
C ALA A 413 10.60 22.42 24.05
N ASP A 414 10.40 21.17 23.66
CA ASP A 414 11.02 20.58 22.47
C ASP A 414 10.51 21.26 21.17
N ILE A 415 9.21 21.59 21.10
CA ILE A 415 8.62 22.36 20.00
C ILE A 415 9.23 23.77 19.91
N ARG A 416 9.34 24.48 21.04
CA ARG A 416 9.98 25.82 21.07
C ARG A 416 11.44 25.76 20.62
N TYR A 417 12.16 24.71 21.03
CA TYR A 417 13.55 24.53 20.65
C TYR A 417 13.70 24.30 19.14
N LEU A 418 12.82 23.50 18.53
CA LEU A 418 12.76 23.35 17.07
C LEU A 418 12.49 24.69 16.39
N VAL A 419 11.44 25.42 16.79
CA VAL A 419 11.06 26.71 16.16
C VAL A 419 12.20 27.74 16.26
N LYS A 420 12.85 27.83 17.43
CA LYS A 420 13.99 28.73 17.62
C LYS A 420 15.16 28.35 16.72
N ALA A 421 15.44 27.06 16.62
CA ALA A 421 16.54 26.60 15.78
C ALA A 421 16.22 26.77 14.29
N THR A 422 14.95 26.68 13.84
CA THR A 422 14.57 26.93 12.44
C THR A 422 14.72 28.39 12.02
N GLN A 423 14.74 29.32 12.98
CA GLN A 423 14.98 30.75 12.74
C GLN A 423 16.47 31.08 12.55
N ASN A 424 17.38 30.15 12.85
CA ASN A 424 18.83 30.34 12.80
C ASN A 424 19.50 29.47 11.70
N ASP A 425 18.86 29.33 10.53
CA ASP A 425 19.38 28.55 9.39
C ASP A 425 19.79 27.11 9.73
N MET A 426 18.83 26.33 10.22
CA MET A 426 19.01 24.93 10.62
C MET A 426 19.36 24.00 9.44
N THR A 427 20.25 23.02 9.67
CA THR A 427 20.52 21.92 8.74
C THR A 427 19.45 20.81 8.83
N ALA A 428 19.27 20.05 7.75
CA ALA A 428 18.29 18.96 7.72
C ALA A 428 18.55 17.86 8.78
N GLU A 429 19.81 17.54 9.06
CA GLU A 429 20.18 16.54 10.06
C GLU A 429 19.81 16.97 11.49
N ILE A 430 19.98 18.27 11.79
CA ILE A 430 19.55 18.84 13.08
C ILE A 430 18.01 18.83 13.15
N ALA A 431 17.32 19.21 12.07
CA ALA A 431 15.85 19.20 12.02
C ALA A 431 15.27 17.80 12.25
N GLU A 432 15.85 16.77 11.64
CA GLU A 432 15.46 15.37 11.84
C GLU A 432 15.65 14.92 13.31
N SER A 433 16.77 15.30 13.93
CA SER A 433 17.03 15.01 15.35
C SER A 433 15.98 15.63 16.27
N HIS A 434 15.58 16.88 16.00
CA HIS A 434 14.53 17.57 16.76
C HIS A 434 13.15 16.94 16.55
N ALA A 435 12.78 16.61 15.30
CA ALA A 435 11.51 15.93 15.02
C ALA A 435 11.42 14.56 15.72
N THR A 436 12.55 13.85 15.81
CA THR A 436 12.64 12.58 16.54
C THR A 436 12.38 12.78 18.04
N LYS A 437 13.04 13.77 18.68
CA LYS A 437 12.82 14.11 20.10
C LYS A 437 11.37 14.49 20.38
N ILE A 438 10.76 15.28 19.50
CA ILE A 438 9.35 15.67 19.60
C ILE A 438 8.44 14.43 19.50
N GLY A 439 8.71 13.51 18.58
CA GLY A 439 7.98 12.25 18.48
C GLY A 439 8.07 11.37 19.74
N GLU A 440 9.25 11.33 20.38
CA GLU A 440 9.42 10.64 21.66
C GLU A 440 8.61 11.31 22.79
N SER A 441 8.59 12.64 22.83
CA SER A 441 7.81 13.41 23.81
C SER A 441 6.30 13.22 23.63
N VAL A 442 5.81 13.17 22.39
CA VAL A 442 4.39 12.84 22.09
C VAL A 442 4.06 11.40 22.47
N PHE A 443 4.95 10.45 22.19
CA PHE A 443 4.75 9.05 22.61
C PHE A 443 4.63 8.91 24.13
N LYS A 444 5.49 9.62 24.88
CA LYS A 444 5.42 9.66 26.36
C LYS A 444 4.11 10.29 26.83
N LEU A 445 3.70 11.42 26.26
CA LEU A 445 2.45 12.10 26.59
C LEU A 445 1.23 11.17 26.43
N ILE A 446 1.14 10.47 25.30
CA ILE A 446 0.01 9.56 25.02
C ILE A 446 0.02 8.35 25.96
N LYS A 447 1.21 7.89 26.39
CA LYS A 447 1.34 6.79 27.36
C LYS A 447 0.83 7.18 28.75
N CYS A 448 0.88 8.47 29.12
CA CYS A 448 0.33 8.97 30.38
C CYS A 448 -1.20 8.95 30.41
N ILE A 449 -1.88 8.79 29.26
CA ILE A 449 -3.35 8.70 29.18
C ILE A 449 -3.79 7.28 29.58
N SER A 450 -4.35 7.13 30.78
CA SER A 450 -4.92 5.87 31.25
C SER A 450 -6.07 5.40 30.35
N ILE A 451 -6.23 4.08 30.22
CA ILE A 451 -7.21 3.42 29.35
C ILE A 451 -8.64 3.86 29.69
N GLU A 452 -8.90 4.17 30.96
CA GLU A 452 -10.21 4.62 31.46
C GLU A 452 -10.63 6.00 30.93
N PHE A 453 -9.68 6.82 30.46
CA PHE A 453 -9.94 8.15 29.88
C PHE A 453 -9.91 8.16 28.35
N LYS A 454 -9.71 7.00 27.70
CA LYS A 454 -9.73 6.88 26.23
C LYS A 454 -11.17 6.79 25.71
N ASN A 455 -11.86 7.92 25.69
CA ASN A 455 -13.09 8.05 24.92
C ASN A 455 -12.79 8.36 23.44
N GLU A 456 -13.81 8.28 22.59
CA GLU A 456 -13.69 8.49 21.14
C GLU A 456 -13.02 9.83 20.79
N ARG A 457 -13.27 10.87 21.58
CA ARG A 457 -12.72 12.21 21.38
C ARG A 457 -11.25 12.31 21.75
N VAL A 458 -10.81 11.63 22.81
CA VAL A 458 -9.38 11.49 23.16
C VAL A 458 -8.64 10.71 22.09
N VAL A 459 -9.24 9.63 21.58
CA VAL A 459 -8.66 8.86 20.47
C VAL A 459 -8.46 9.75 19.24
N GLN A 460 -9.50 10.52 18.84
CA GLN A 460 -9.40 11.49 17.73
C GLN A 460 -8.29 12.53 17.97
N LEU A 461 -8.18 13.09 19.18
CA LEU A 461 -7.14 14.06 19.50
C LEU A 461 -5.74 13.44 19.51
N THR A 462 -5.59 12.19 19.97
CA THR A 462 -4.32 11.47 19.89
C THR A 462 -3.93 11.12 18.47
N ASP A 463 -4.90 10.85 17.60
CA ASP A 463 -4.67 10.64 16.16
C ASP A 463 -4.19 11.95 15.50
N ILE A 464 -4.85 13.08 15.78
CA ILE A 464 -4.42 14.40 15.30
C ILE A 464 -3.00 14.73 15.78
N LEU A 465 -2.68 14.45 17.04
CA LEU A 465 -1.34 14.64 17.60
C LEU A 465 -0.29 13.82 16.84
N TRP A 466 -0.57 12.55 16.57
CA TRP A 466 0.32 11.72 15.75
C TRP A 466 0.45 12.25 14.34
N ASP A 467 -0.64 12.73 13.73
CA ASP A 467 -0.65 13.27 12.36
C ASP A 467 0.25 14.50 12.26
N SER A 468 0.17 15.39 13.23
CA SER A 468 1.05 16.56 13.32
C SER A 468 2.52 16.18 13.51
N VAL A 469 2.84 15.13 14.29
CA VAL A 469 4.23 14.62 14.42
C VAL A 469 4.76 14.05 13.10
N ALA A 470 3.96 13.25 12.38
CA ALA A 470 4.39 12.72 11.10
C ALA A 470 4.59 13.80 10.07
N LEU A 471 3.68 14.78 10.00
CA LEU A 471 3.83 15.91 9.10
C LEU A 471 5.14 16.65 9.39
N LEU A 472 5.40 16.94 10.67
CA LEU A 472 6.64 17.57 11.11
C LEU A 472 7.87 16.76 10.71
N SER A 473 7.87 15.45 10.97
CA SER A 473 8.97 14.56 10.60
C SER A 473 9.18 14.49 9.09
N CYS A 474 8.11 14.48 8.28
CA CYS A 474 8.21 14.51 6.82
C CYS A 474 8.84 15.82 6.33
N LYS A 475 8.46 16.97 6.93
CA LYS A 475 9.05 18.27 6.60
C LYS A 475 10.53 18.35 6.98
N CYS A 476 10.90 17.82 8.14
CA CYS A 476 12.30 17.76 8.59
C CYS A 476 13.17 16.81 7.75
N ASN A 477 12.57 15.76 7.16
CA ASN A 477 13.26 14.79 6.30
C ASN A 477 13.20 15.14 4.80
N SER A 478 12.61 16.27 4.45
CA SER A 478 12.53 16.74 3.06
C SER A 478 13.93 17.03 2.50
N PRO A 479 14.23 16.68 1.22
CA PRO A 479 15.46 17.11 0.55
C PRO A 479 15.51 18.63 0.39
N PHE A 480 14.36 19.29 0.42
CA PHE A 480 14.21 20.74 0.41
C PHE A 480 13.58 21.17 1.73
N LEU A 481 14.44 21.48 2.70
CA LEU A 481 14.04 21.94 4.02
C LEU A 481 13.55 23.40 3.92
N LYS A 482 12.26 23.65 4.20
CA LYS A 482 11.72 25.01 4.28
C LYS A 482 11.29 25.32 5.71
N SER A 483 11.93 26.31 6.34
CA SER A 483 11.68 26.69 7.73
C SER A 483 10.22 27.05 7.99
N GLU A 484 9.54 27.71 7.06
CA GLU A 484 8.12 28.08 7.18
C GLU A 484 7.19 26.86 7.30
N GLU A 485 7.44 25.81 6.50
CA GLU A 485 6.62 24.59 6.51
C GLU A 485 6.84 23.77 7.80
N ILE A 486 8.05 23.80 8.37
CA ILE A 486 8.37 23.17 9.65
C ILE A 486 7.72 23.93 10.80
N CYS A 487 7.80 25.27 10.79
CA CYS A 487 7.13 26.12 11.78
C CYS A 487 5.62 25.92 11.77
N ALA A 488 5.00 25.82 10.60
CA ALA A 488 3.56 25.55 10.47
C ALA A 488 3.19 24.19 11.06
N ALA A 489 3.92 23.12 10.71
CA ALA A 489 3.68 21.78 11.26
C ALA A 489 3.93 21.71 12.78
N ALA A 490 4.94 22.43 13.28
CA ALA A 490 5.22 22.53 14.71
C ALA A 490 4.11 23.29 15.47
N PHE A 491 3.50 24.29 14.83
CA PHE A 491 2.36 25.02 15.37
C PHE A 491 1.10 24.15 15.45
N ASP A 492 0.78 23.40 14.39
CA ASP A 492 -0.34 22.45 14.39
C ASP A 492 -0.19 21.41 15.51
N LEU A 493 1.03 20.91 15.71
CA LEU A 493 1.35 19.99 16.80
C LEU A 493 1.13 20.63 18.18
N ALA A 494 1.56 21.86 18.37
CA ALA A 494 1.34 22.60 19.62
C ALA A 494 -0.15 22.83 19.89
N GLN A 495 -0.93 23.14 18.85
CA GLN A 495 -2.37 23.35 18.96
C GLN A 495 -3.10 22.04 19.31
N ALA A 496 -2.72 20.93 18.69
CA ALA A 496 -3.28 19.60 19.02
C ALA A 496 -2.96 19.20 20.47
N THR A 497 -1.72 19.45 20.92
CA THR A 497 -1.29 19.24 22.31
C THR A 497 -2.12 20.06 23.30
N LYS A 498 -2.34 21.35 23.00
CA LYS A 498 -3.15 22.25 23.82
C LYS A 498 -4.60 21.78 23.92
N ASN A 499 -5.19 21.35 22.80
CA ASN A 499 -6.56 20.83 22.77
C ASN A 499 -6.68 19.56 23.61
N LEU A 500 -5.71 18.65 23.53
CA LEU A 500 -5.67 17.45 24.36
C LEU A 500 -5.56 17.80 25.85
N LEU A 501 -4.66 18.70 26.23
CA LEU A 501 -4.51 19.14 27.62
C LEU A 501 -5.80 19.77 28.17
N SER A 502 -6.47 20.61 27.37
CA SER A 502 -7.73 21.25 27.77
C SER A 502 -8.86 20.25 28.01
N PHE A 503 -8.85 19.12 27.29
CA PHE A 503 -9.88 18.09 27.40
C PHE A 503 -9.61 17.14 28.56
N VAL A 504 -8.34 16.79 28.81
CA VAL A 504 -7.96 15.90 29.93
C VAL A 504 -8.10 16.59 31.29
N ASN A 505 -8.05 17.93 31.33
CA ASN A 505 -8.28 18.74 32.54
C ASN A 505 -9.77 19.04 32.84
N GLN A 506 -10.70 18.70 31.93
CA GLN A 506 -12.16 18.81 32.13
C GLN A 506 -12.72 17.48 32.65
#